data_AF-A0A821YX33-F1
#
_entry.id   AF-A0A821YX33-F1
#
_cell.length_a   1.000
_cell.length_b   1.000
_cell.length_c   1.000
_cell.angle_alpha   90.00
_cell.angle_beta   90.00
_cell.angle_gamma   90.00
#
_symmetry.space_group_name_H-M   'P 1'
#
loop_
_entity.id
_entity.type
_entity.pdbx_description
1 polymer ?
#
loop_
_entity_poly.entity_id
_entity_poly.type
_entity_poly.pdbx_seq_one_letter_code
_entity_poly.pdbx_strand_id
1 'polypeptide(L)'
;NSKFTYEKYKRKLNENASETTKKIKTENSDDTERLDTVGTIVIDRHGNVAAAASSGGILLKHSGRVGHSAMFGCGCWAERKDSCSIAVASSGTGEFLMKSLFSKSISDACSNDDLTPDTIRDHINHIFLNRTMTPTNAEKYFGFILLKMITNENQSRSVEFLCAHNTQTMFVGYMTTKQSKVTTCLSELQSNGSLTIHIDSVRLT
;
A
#
# COMPACT_ATOMS: atom_id res chain seq x y z
N ASN A 1 -11.47 1.63 -21.09
CA ASN A 1 -10.58 2.54 -21.84
C ASN A 1 -10.29 3.78 -21.00
N SER A 2 -9.01 4.09 -20.73
CA SER A 2 -8.56 5.20 -19.86
C SER A 2 -8.88 6.58 -20.45
N LYS A 3 -8.79 6.75 -21.78
CA LYS A 3 -9.14 8.01 -22.45
C LYS A 3 -10.60 8.38 -22.24
N PHE A 4 -11.51 7.43 -22.43
CA PHE A 4 -12.95 7.63 -22.21
C PHE A 4 -13.26 8.06 -20.77
N THR A 5 -12.57 7.43 -19.80
CA THR A 5 -12.69 7.79 -18.38
C THR A 5 -12.25 9.24 -18.16
N TYR A 6 -11.06 9.59 -18.64
CA TYR A 6 -10.52 10.95 -18.50
C TYR A 6 -11.49 11.99 -19.07
N GLU A 7 -11.99 11.79 -20.29
CA GLU A 7 -12.95 12.72 -20.90
C GLU A 7 -14.27 12.81 -20.12
N LYS A 8 -14.79 11.68 -19.60
CA LYS A 8 -15.99 11.66 -18.74
C LYS A 8 -15.82 12.57 -17.52
N TYR A 9 -14.74 12.40 -16.75
CA TYR A 9 -14.53 13.18 -15.52
C TYR A 9 -14.12 14.62 -15.81
N LYS A 10 -13.37 14.87 -16.88
CA LYS A 10 -13.04 16.22 -17.33
C LYS A 10 -14.30 17.01 -17.71
N ARG A 11 -15.24 16.36 -18.40
CA ARG A 11 -16.55 16.96 -18.72
C ARG A 11 -17.33 17.28 -17.44
N LYS A 12 -17.44 16.34 -16.49
CA LYS A 12 -18.09 16.58 -15.19
C LYS A 12 -17.49 17.78 -14.44
N LEU A 13 -16.16 17.90 -14.39
CA LEU A 13 -15.52 19.04 -13.73
C LEU A 13 -15.86 20.37 -14.41
N ASN A 14 -15.86 20.40 -15.75
CA ASN A 14 -16.20 21.60 -16.49
C ASN A 14 -17.68 21.98 -16.30
N GLU A 15 -18.60 21.01 -16.31
CA GLU A 15 -20.03 21.21 -16.04
C GLU A 15 -20.26 21.81 -14.65
N ASN A 16 -19.62 21.24 -13.61
CA ASN A 16 -19.70 21.75 -12.24
C ASN A 16 -19.06 23.15 -12.07
N ALA A 17 -17.99 23.44 -12.81
CA ALA A 17 -17.37 24.77 -12.81
C ALA A 17 -18.31 25.84 -13.40
N SER A 18 -19.11 25.48 -14.41
CA SER A 18 -20.19 26.34 -14.94
C SER A 18 -21.43 26.42 -14.04
N GLU A 19 -21.68 25.42 -13.20
CA GLU A 19 -22.82 25.39 -12.24
C GLU A 19 -22.53 26.04 -10.88
N THR A 20 -21.36 26.66 -10.69
CA THR A 20 -21.00 27.36 -9.43
C THR A 20 -21.91 28.58 -9.12
N THR A 21 -22.95 28.85 -9.94
CA THR A 21 -24.04 29.79 -9.62
C THR A 21 -25.30 29.13 -9.02
N LYS A 22 -25.45 27.79 -8.96
CA LYS A 22 -26.67 27.15 -8.39
C LYS A 22 -26.36 25.87 -7.62
N LYS A 23 -26.49 25.99 -6.29
CA LYS A 23 -26.78 24.96 -5.26
C LYS A 23 -26.06 23.61 -5.42
N ILE A 24 -25.12 23.37 -4.50
CA ILE A 24 -24.53 22.07 -4.17
C ILE A 24 -25.66 21.07 -3.86
N LYS A 25 -25.94 20.17 -4.80
CA LYS A 25 -26.64 18.92 -4.53
C LYS A 25 -25.60 17.84 -4.27
N THR A 26 -25.68 17.26 -3.09
CA THR A 26 -24.98 16.05 -2.68
C THR A 26 -25.57 14.88 -3.48
N GLU A 27 -24.98 14.56 -4.63
CA GLU A 27 -25.30 13.32 -5.34
C GLU A 27 -24.30 12.24 -4.95
N ASN A 28 -24.82 11.12 -4.46
CA ASN A 28 -24.11 9.86 -4.23
C ASN A 28 -23.48 9.40 -5.54
N SER A 29 -22.22 9.75 -5.78
CA SER A 29 -21.46 9.21 -6.89
C SER A 29 -20.89 7.86 -6.49
N ASP A 30 -21.38 6.80 -7.11
CA ASP A 30 -20.76 5.47 -7.23
C ASP A 30 -19.42 5.53 -8.02
N ASP A 31 -18.76 6.69 -8.02
CA ASP A 31 -17.47 6.96 -8.62
C ASP A 31 -16.41 6.42 -7.64
N THR A 32 -16.26 5.11 -7.63
CA THR A 32 -15.16 4.41 -6.96
C THR A 32 -13.84 5.09 -7.32
N GLU A 33 -13.15 5.64 -6.32
CA GLU A 33 -11.82 6.21 -6.52
C GLU A 33 -10.91 5.13 -7.10
N ARG A 34 -10.43 5.35 -8.32
CA ARG A 34 -9.50 4.43 -8.96
C ARG A 34 -8.12 4.59 -8.33
N LEU A 35 -7.68 3.53 -7.65
CA LEU A 35 -6.34 3.40 -7.10
C LEU A 35 -5.46 2.66 -8.12
N ASP A 36 -4.66 3.42 -8.87
CA ASP A 36 -3.79 2.88 -9.93
C ASP A 36 -2.34 2.78 -9.46
N THR A 37 -2.09 1.97 -8.44
CA THR A 37 -0.73 1.72 -7.92
C THR A 37 -0.42 0.23 -7.88
N VAL A 38 0.78 -0.13 -8.35
CA VAL A 38 1.32 -1.49 -8.28
C VAL A 38 2.61 -1.49 -7.48
N GLY A 39 2.88 -2.60 -6.79
CA GLY A 39 4.07 -2.79 -5.97
C GLY A 39 4.64 -4.19 -6.16
N THR A 40 5.94 -4.33 -5.96
CA THR A 40 6.64 -5.62 -5.97
C THR A 40 7.75 -5.59 -4.94
N ILE A 41 7.95 -6.73 -4.28
CA ILE A 41 9.02 -6.98 -3.33
C ILE A 41 9.62 -8.35 -3.63
N VAL A 42 10.94 -8.48 -3.50
CA VAL A 42 11.65 -9.72 -3.78
C VAL A 42 12.77 -9.92 -2.77
N ILE A 43 13.15 -11.19 -2.56
CA ILE A 43 14.33 -11.59 -1.81
C ILE A 43 15.07 -12.69 -2.56
N ASP A 44 16.39 -12.61 -2.61
CA ASP A 44 17.23 -13.63 -3.20
C ASP A 44 17.75 -14.64 -2.15
N ARG A 45 18.43 -15.68 -2.64
CA ARG A 45 19.05 -16.73 -1.79
C ARG A 45 20.19 -16.22 -0.88
N HIS A 46 20.68 -15.01 -1.11
CA HIS A 46 21.73 -14.37 -0.32
C HIS A 46 21.15 -13.44 0.76
N GLY A 47 19.82 -13.30 0.81
CA GLY A 47 19.13 -12.36 1.70
C GLY A 47 19.13 -10.93 1.19
N ASN A 48 19.52 -10.69 -0.07
CA ASN A 48 19.35 -9.37 -0.67
C ASN A 48 17.89 -9.15 -0.99
N VAL A 49 17.38 -7.98 -0.59
CA VAL A 49 16.00 -7.56 -0.81
C VAL A 49 15.94 -6.40 -1.78
N ALA A 50 14.86 -6.36 -2.57
CA ALA A 50 14.54 -5.21 -3.39
C ALA A 50 13.02 -4.96 -3.35
N ALA A 51 12.65 -3.68 -3.48
CA ALA A 51 11.26 -3.24 -3.52
C ALA A 51 11.10 -2.18 -4.60
N ALA A 52 9.93 -2.19 -5.26
CA ALA A 52 9.57 -1.21 -6.26
C ALA A 52 8.08 -0.89 -6.17
N ALA A 53 7.73 0.35 -6.49
CA ALA A 53 6.35 0.80 -6.61
C ALA A 53 6.21 1.70 -7.85
N SER A 54 5.04 1.66 -8.49
CA SER A 54 4.70 2.51 -9.62
C SER A 54 3.23 2.93 -9.55
N SER A 55 2.94 4.19 -9.90
CA SER A 55 1.59 4.74 -9.83
C SER A 55 1.33 5.75 -10.93
N GLY A 56 0.09 5.75 -11.46
CA GLY A 56 -0.41 6.84 -12.30
C GLY A 56 -0.70 8.12 -11.50
N GLY A 57 -0.83 8.02 -10.17
CA GLY A 57 -1.35 9.07 -9.31
C GLY A 57 -2.86 9.24 -9.47
N ILE A 58 -3.43 10.23 -8.78
CA ILE A 58 -4.87 10.43 -8.81
C ILE A 58 -5.36 10.91 -10.19
N LEU A 59 -6.61 10.59 -10.51
CA LEU A 59 -7.28 11.07 -11.71
C LEU A 59 -7.31 12.60 -11.76
N LEU A 60 -7.08 13.17 -12.96
CA LEU A 60 -7.12 14.62 -13.22
C LEU A 60 -6.14 15.45 -12.36
N LYS A 61 -5.06 14.83 -11.88
CA LYS A 61 -3.99 15.55 -11.21
C LYS A 61 -3.45 16.70 -12.06
N HIS A 62 -3.03 17.77 -11.39
CA HIS A 62 -2.29 18.85 -12.04
C HIS A 62 -1.01 18.31 -12.69
N SER A 63 -0.63 18.88 -13.84
CA SER A 63 0.63 18.53 -14.50
C SER A 63 1.81 18.77 -13.56
N GLY A 64 2.77 17.85 -13.54
CA GLY A 64 3.90 17.89 -12.62
C GLY A 64 3.62 17.42 -11.19
N ARG A 65 2.37 17.05 -10.82
CA ARG A 65 2.11 16.49 -9.49
C ARG A 65 2.80 15.12 -9.34
N VAL A 66 3.59 15.01 -8.28
CA VAL A 66 4.28 13.80 -7.83
C VAL A 66 3.51 13.17 -6.66
N GLY A 67 3.44 11.83 -6.64
CA GLY A 67 2.79 11.04 -5.59
C GLY A 67 3.78 10.18 -4.80
N HIS A 68 3.26 9.40 -3.85
CA HIS A 68 4.08 8.61 -2.90
C HIS A 68 5.00 7.60 -3.58
N SER A 69 4.59 7.00 -4.70
CA SER A 69 5.38 5.98 -5.41
C SER A 69 6.74 6.49 -5.90
N ALA A 70 6.90 7.80 -6.09
CA ALA A 70 8.14 8.43 -6.52
C ALA A 70 8.91 9.12 -5.36
N MET A 71 8.38 9.08 -4.15
CA MET A 71 9.00 9.69 -2.97
C MET A 71 9.76 8.65 -2.15
N PHE A 72 11.01 8.97 -1.82
CA PHE A 72 11.88 8.11 -1.01
C PHE A 72 11.25 7.77 0.35
N GLY A 73 11.22 6.49 0.69
CA GLY A 73 10.64 6.00 1.95
C GLY A 73 9.12 5.89 1.97
N CYS A 74 8.41 6.36 0.93
CA CYS A 74 6.95 6.38 0.93
C CYS A 74 6.34 5.26 0.10
N GLY A 75 6.76 5.14 -1.17
CA GLY A 75 6.24 4.15 -2.12
C GLY A 75 6.79 2.75 -1.90
N CYS A 76 8.08 2.66 -1.60
CA CYS A 76 8.74 1.41 -1.30
C CYS A 76 9.95 1.62 -0.39
N TRP A 77 10.37 0.54 0.27
CA TRP A 77 11.57 0.47 1.08
C TRP A 77 12.18 -0.92 0.99
N ALA A 78 13.50 -1.02 0.96
CA ALA A 78 14.21 -2.28 1.03
C ALA A 78 15.47 -2.08 1.86
N GLU A 79 15.66 -2.92 2.87
CA GLU A 79 16.76 -2.79 3.82
C GLU A 79 17.24 -4.17 4.25
N ARG A 80 18.57 -4.34 4.26
CA ARG A 80 19.24 -5.54 4.72
C ARG A 80 20.09 -5.20 5.94
N LYS A 81 19.79 -5.84 7.06
CA LYS A 81 20.56 -5.84 8.31
C LYS A 81 21.16 -7.23 8.53
N ASP A 82 22.03 -7.38 9.53
CA ASP A 82 22.77 -8.62 9.78
C ASP A 82 21.84 -9.83 10.06
N SER A 83 20.78 -9.63 10.86
CA SER A 83 19.83 -10.68 11.25
C SER A 83 18.44 -10.56 10.59
N CYS A 84 18.17 -9.46 9.89
CA CYS A 84 16.86 -9.15 9.33
C CYS A 84 16.95 -8.45 7.98
N SER A 85 16.26 -8.96 6.96
CA SER A 85 16.10 -8.29 5.67
C SER A 85 14.64 -8.04 5.41
N ILE A 86 14.28 -6.82 5.01
CA ILE A 86 12.88 -6.40 4.89
C ILE A 86 12.67 -5.59 3.62
N ALA A 87 11.57 -5.87 2.92
CA ALA A 87 11.11 -5.11 1.76
C ALA A 87 9.63 -4.79 1.91
N VAL A 88 9.27 -3.56 1.56
CA VAL A 88 7.90 -3.02 1.66
C VAL A 88 7.57 -2.27 0.38
N ALA A 89 6.35 -2.45 -0.15
CA ALA A 89 5.80 -1.61 -1.21
C ALA A 89 4.36 -1.22 -0.86
N SER A 90 3.98 0.03 -1.10
CA SER A 90 2.72 0.61 -0.64
C SER A 90 1.85 1.18 -1.78
N SER A 91 0.55 1.22 -1.51
CA SER A 91 -0.54 1.74 -2.33
C SER A 91 -1.54 2.49 -1.42
N GLY A 92 -2.38 3.35 -2.00
CA GLY A 92 -3.40 4.11 -1.27
C GLY A 92 -3.32 5.61 -1.52
N THR A 93 -3.78 6.40 -0.55
CA THR A 93 -3.87 7.87 -0.67
C THR A 93 -2.49 8.51 -0.54
N GLY A 94 -1.90 8.85 -1.69
CA GLY A 94 -0.50 9.29 -1.79
C GLY A 94 -0.13 10.43 -0.84
N GLU A 95 -1.01 11.41 -0.61
CA GLU A 95 -0.76 12.56 0.27
C GLU A 95 -0.49 12.14 1.71
N PHE A 96 -1.25 11.16 2.21
CA PHE A 96 -1.08 10.67 3.58
C PHE A 96 0.13 9.75 3.68
N LEU A 97 0.35 8.89 2.67
CA LEU A 97 1.51 7.99 2.63
C LEU A 97 2.84 8.75 2.58
N MET A 98 2.87 9.88 1.87
CA MET A 98 4.02 10.78 1.82
C MET A 98 4.31 11.39 3.20
N LYS A 99 3.28 11.88 3.89
CA LYS A 99 3.44 12.53 5.19
C LYS A 99 3.95 11.60 6.28
N SER A 100 3.70 10.30 6.18
CA SER A 100 4.12 9.31 7.17
C SER A 100 5.42 8.56 6.83
N LEU A 101 6.07 8.84 5.69
CA LEU A 101 7.17 7.99 5.18
C LEU A 101 6.76 6.52 5.20
N PHE A 102 5.56 6.22 4.70
CA PHE A 102 4.81 5.02 5.06
C PHE A 102 5.61 3.71 4.95
N SER A 103 6.20 3.42 3.79
CA SER A 103 6.95 2.16 3.60
C SER A 103 8.16 2.04 4.52
N LYS A 104 8.90 3.14 4.75
CA LYS A 104 10.02 3.17 5.69
C LYS A 104 9.54 2.96 7.14
N SER A 105 8.50 3.67 7.56
CA SER A 105 7.95 3.58 8.91
C SER A 105 7.41 2.17 9.21
N ILE A 106 6.76 1.52 8.25
CA ILE A 106 6.35 0.11 8.35
C ILE A 106 7.58 -0.80 8.47
N SER A 107 8.62 -0.58 7.66
CA SER A 107 9.87 -1.34 7.75
C SER A 107 10.53 -1.22 9.12
N ASP A 108 10.63 0.00 9.66
CA ASP A 108 11.25 0.28 10.95
C ASP A 108 10.46 -0.40 12.09
N ALA A 109 9.13 -0.34 12.05
CA ALA A 109 8.24 -1.00 13.00
C ALA A 109 8.35 -2.53 12.96
N CYS A 110 8.33 -3.12 11.76
CA CYS A 110 8.31 -4.56 11.58
C CYS A 110 9.69 -5.23 11.63
N SER A 111 10.79 -4.45 11.65
CA SER A 111 12.15 -4.98 11.67
C SER A 111 12.45 -5.78 12.94
N ASN A 112 12.03 -5.25 14.10
CA ASN A 112 12.37 -5.79 15.42
C ASN A 112 11.25 -6.61 16.05
N ASP A 113 10.01 -6.39 15.62
CA ASP A 113 8.84 -7.03 16.20
C ASP A 113 8.37 -8.22 15.36
N ASP A 114 7.66 -9.14 16.00
CA ASP A 114 6.95 -10.21 15.30
C ASP A 114 5.82 -9.63 14.43
N LEU A 115 5.59 -10.25 13.27
CA LEU A 115 4.58 -9.81 12.31
C LEU A 115 3.16 -10.26 12.73
N THR A 116 2.78 -10.04 13.98
CA THR A 116 1.44 -10.40 14.46
C THR A 116 0.39 -9.40 13.94
N PRO A 117 -0.87 -9.83 13.72
CA PRO A 117 -1.94 -8.93 13.32
C PRO A 117 -2.11 -7.70 14.23
N ASP A 118 -1.96 -7.89 15.54
CA ASP A 118 -2.19 -6.83 16.52
C ASP A 118 -1.04 -5.83 16.53
N THR A 119 0.21 -6.30 16.53
CA THR A 119 1.40 -5.44 16.41
C THR A 119 1.34 -4.58 15.16
N ILE A 120 0.98 -5.17 14.02
CA ILE A 120 0.88 -4.45 12.75
C ILE A 120 -0.24 -3.43 12.78
N ARG A 121 -1.40 -3.79 13.33
CA ARG A 121 -2.53 -2.87 13.49
C ARG A 121 -2.17 -1.68 14.36
N ASP A 122 -1.49 -1.91 15.49
CA ASP A 122 -1.08 -0.86 16.42
C ASP A 122 -0.07 0.09 15.77
N HIS A 123 0.91 -0.45 15.04
CA HIS A 123 1.87 0.35 14.28
C HIS A 123 1.19 1.21 13.22
N ILE A 124 0.29 0.64 12.41
CA ILE A 124 -0.48 1.38 11.39
C ILE A 124 -1.33 2.49 12.05
N ASN A 125 -2.00 2.17 13.15
CA ASN A 125 -2.79 3.14 13.90
C ASN A 125 -1.92 4.31 14.34
N HIS A 126 -0.75 4.03 14.91
CA HIS A 126 0.16 5.03 15.42
C HIS A 126 0.78 5.90 14.31
N ILE A 127 1.35 5.28 13.27
CA ILE A 127 2.13 6.00 12.25
C ILE A 127 1.25 6.68 11.19
N PHE A 128 0.00 6.23 11.01
CA PHE A 128 -0.84 6.63 9.88
C PHE A 128 -2.25 7.09 10.28
N LEU A 129 -3.07 6.21 10.88
CA LEU A 129 -4.50 6.49 11.07
C LEU A 129 -4.75 7.56 12.13
N ASN A 130 -4.07 7.51 13.27
CA ASN A 130 -4.24 8.46 14.38
C ASN A 130 -3.46 9.76 14.18
N ARG A 131 -2.57 9.82 13.19
CA ARG A 131 -1.73 11.00 12.95
C ARG A 131 -2.59 12.14 12.38
N THR A 132 -2.73 13.25 13.10
CA THR A 132 -3.45 14.41 12.60
C THR A 132 -2.68 15.01 11.42
N MET A 133 -3.24 14.89 10.22
CA MET A 133 -2.56 15.22 8.97
C MET A 133 -3.41 16.20 8.18
N THR A 134 -3.27 17.50 8.46
CA THR A 134 -4.01 18.63 7.83
C THR A 134 -5.54 18.55 7.93
N PRO A 135 -6.26 19.70 7.88
CA PRO A 135 -7.71 19.71 7.96
C PRO A 135 -8.30 19.41 6.57
N THR A 136 -8.25 18.15 6.16
CA THR A 136 -8.94 17.68 4.95
C THR A 136 -9.86 16.54 5.36
N ASN A 137 -11.14 16.61 5.00
CA ASN A 137 -12.13 15.53 5.15
C ASN A 137 -11.83 14.30 4.25
N ALA A 138 -10.56 14.13 3.84
CA ALA A 138 -10.14 13.08 2.92
C ALA A 138 -9.90 11.78 3.70
N GLU A 139 -10.41 10.68 3.16
CA GLU A 139 -10.23 9.35 3.72
C GLU A 139 -8.77 8.89 3.57
N LYS A 140 -8.28 8.20 4.60
CA LYS A 140 -6.90 7.71 4.66
C LYS A 140 -6.84 6.26 4.22
N TYR A 141 -6.64 6.04 2.93
CA TYR A 141 -6.45 4.68 2.41
C TYR A 141 -4.98 4.28 2.39
N PHE A 142 -4.71 3.04 2.76
CA PHE A 142 -3.44 2.37 2.59
C PHE A 142 -3.66 0.92 2.16
N GLY A 143 -2.66 0.39 1.48
CA GLY A 143 -2.42 -1.03 1.27
C GLY A 143 -0.92 -1.23 1.14
N PHE A 144 -0.38 -2.32 1.66
CA PHE A 144 1.03 -2.66 1.46
C PHE A 144 1.25 -4.16 1.43
N ILE A 145 2.36 -4.51 0.79
CA ILE A 145 2.98 -5.84 0.86
C ILE A 145 4.32 -5.72 1.57
N LEU A 146 4.65 -6.72 2.38
CA LEU A 146 5.86 -6.81 3.17
C LEU A 146 6.47 -8.20 3.05
N LEU A 147 7.79 -8.24 2.93
CA LEU A 147 8.59 -9.46 2.92
C LEU A 147 9.69 -9.30 3.96
N LYS A 148 9.74 -10.19 4.94
CA LYS A 148 10.73 -10.18 6.02
C LYS A 148 11.47 -11.51 6.01
N MET A 149 12.80 -11.47 6.02
CA MET A 149 13.64 -12.63 6.27
C MET A 149 14.37 -12.45 7.59
N ILE A 150 14.26 -13.45 8.46
CA ILE A 150 15.01 -13.54 9.70
C ILE A 150 16.10 -14.59 9.51
N THR A 151 17.34 -14.22 9.86
CA THR A 151 18.46 -15.17 9.95
C THR A 151 18.73 -15.45 11.41
N ASN A 152 18.46 -16.69 11.83
CA ASN A 152 18.67 -17.14 13.20
C ASN A 152 20.16 -17.44 13.47
N GLU A 153 20.54 -17.53 14.74
CA GLU A 153 21.94 -17.82 15.15
C GLU A 153 22.50 -19.10 14.54
N ASN A 154 21.65 -20.11 14.35
CA ASN A 154 21.98 -21.38 13.69
C ASN A 154 22.08 -21.27 12.16
N GLN A 155 22.13 -20.05 11.60
CA GLN A 155 22.12 -19.75 10.16
C GLN A 155 20.85 -20.22 9.42
N SER A 156 19.82 -20.70 10.14
CA SER A 156 18.53 -20.99 9.53
C SER A 156 17.83 -19.69 9.14
N ARG A 157 17.13 -19.72 8.01
CA ARG A 157 16.41 -18.55 7.48
C ARG A 157 14.93 -18.86 7.43
N SER A 158 14.12 -17.94 7.93
CA SER A 158 12.68 -17.92 7.70
C SER A 158 12.33 -16.69 6.90
N VAL A 159 11.44 -16.86 5.94
CA VAL A 159 10.87 -15.75 5.17
C VAL A 159 9.39 -15.71 5.48
N GLU A 160 8.88 -14.51 5.73
CA GLU A 160 7.48 -14.21 5.99
C GLU A 160 7.01 -13.18 4.97
N PHE A 161 5.85 -13.45 4.37
CA PHE A 161 5.16 -12.55 3.47
C PHE A 161 3.87 -12.07 4.14
N LEU A 162 3.55 -10.80 3.96
CA LEU A 162 2.38 -10.19 4.57
C LEU A 162 1.77 -9.16 3.64
N CYS A 163 0.44 -9.06 3.63
CA CYS A 163 -0.24 -7.90 3.11
C CYS A 163 -1.32 -7.38 4.08
N ALA A 164 -1.50 -6.07 4.09
CA ALA A 164 -2.52 -5.40 4.89
C ALA A 164 -3.04 -4.15 4.16
N HIS A 165 -4.34 -3.89 4.29
CA HIS A 165 -4.99 -2.73 3.69
C HIS A 165 -6.25 -2.34 4.46
N ASN A 166 -6.72 -1.10 4.23
CA ASN A 166 -8.04 -0.63 4.63
C ASN A 166 -8.91 -0.18 3.45
N THR A 167 -8.46 -0.45 2.21
CA THR A 167 -9.30 -0.36 1.01
C THR A 167 -10.31 -1.50 0.99
N GLN A 168 -11.41 -1.36 0.23
CA GLN A 168 -12.42 -2.42 0.08
C GLN A 168 -11.79 -3.74 -0.37
N THR A 169 -10.85 -3.66 -1.33
CA THR A 169 -10.12 -4.82 -1.84
C THR A 169 -8.65 -4.49 -2.10
N MET A 170 -7.80 -5.52 -2.08
CA MET A 170 -6.42 -5.48 -2.55
C MET A 170 -6.04 -6.81 -3.20
N PHE A 171 -5.60 -6.76 -4.46
CA PHE A 171 -5.08 -7.94 -5.16
C PHE A 171 -3.60 -8.16 -4.82
N VAL A 172 -3.25 -9.38 -4.47
CA VAL A 172 -1.86 -9.79 -4.21
C VAL A 172 -1.54 -11.09 -4.94
N GLY A 173 -0.29 -11.24 -5.34
CA GLY A 173 0.23 -12.49 -5.88
C GLY A 173 1.65 -12.72 -5.41
N TYR A 174 1.97 -13.95 -5.07
CA TYR A 174 3.30 -14.32 -4.58
C TYR A 174 3.70 -15.70 -5.12
N MET A 175 5.01 -15.93 -5.19
CA MET A 175 5.58 -17.17 -5.70
C MET A 175 6.96 -17.41 -5.07
N THR A 176 7.33 -18.67 -4.92
CA THR A 176 8.64 -19.11 -4.47
C THR A 176 9.35 -19.87 -5.58
N THR A 177 10.67 -19.97 -5.53
CA THR A 177 11.45 -20.72 -6.53
C THR A 177 11.14 -22.23 -6.53
N LYS A 178 10.52 -22.75 -5.47
CA LYS A 178 10.10 -24.16 -5.36
C LYS A 178 8.71 -24.43 -5.91
N GLN A 179 7.90 -23.40 -6.10
CA GLN A 179 6.54 -23.54 -6.63
C GLN A 179 6.56 -23.55 -8.16
N SER A 180 5.67 -24.35 -8.77
CA SER A 180 5.48 -24.38 -10.22
C SER A 180 4.38 -23.44 -10.71
N LYS A 181 3.62 -22.81 -9.80
CA LYS A 181 2.52 -21.90 -10.08
C LYS A 181 2.51 -20.76 -9.06
N VAL A 182 2.09 -19.58 -9.51
CA VAL A 182 1.86 -18.41 -8.65
C VAL A 182 0.62 -18.61 -7.79
N THR A 183 0.67 -18.16 -6.53
CA THR A 183 -0.52 -18.01 -5.70
C THR A 183 -1.06 -16.60 -5.85
N THR A 184 -2.35 -16.45 -6.08
CA THR A 184 -3.04 -15.15 -6.18
C THR A 184 -4.17 -15.08 -5.17
N CYS A 185 -4.34 -13.94 -4.52
CA CYS A 185 -5.39 -13.69 -3.54
C CYS A 185 -6.04 -12.33 -3.81
N LEU A 186 -7.37 -12.29 -3.75
CA LEU A 186 -8.13 -11.06 -3.60
C LEU A 186 -8.44 -10.89 -2.11
N SER A 187 -7.75 -9.97 -1.46
CA SER A 187 -8.00 -9.65 -0.05
C SER A 187 -9.15 -8.64 0.02
N GLU A 188 -10.17 -8.93 0.82
CA GLU A 188 -11.38 -8.10 0.97
C GLU A 188 -11.52 -7.62 2.41
N LEU A 189 -11.97 -6.38 2.61
CA LEU A 189 -12.22 -5.83 3.94
C LEU A 189 -13.41 -6.56 4.59
N GLN A 190 -13.27 -7.02 5.83
CA GLN A 190 -14.38 -7.67 6.54
C GLN A 190 -15.51 -6.67 6.85
N SER A 191 -16.75 -7.16 6.94
CA SER A 191 -17.97 -6.36 7.11
C SER A 191 -18.03 -5.51 8.40
N ASN A 192 -17.14 -5.77 9.37
CA ASN A 192 -16.96 -4.96 10.57
C ASN A 192 -15.96 -3.80 10.40
N GLY A 193 -15.41 -3.58 9.21
CA GLY A 193 -14.39 -2.56 8.94
C GLY A 193 -13.04 -2.82 9.59
N SER A 194 -12.81 -4.02 10.14
CA SER A 194 -11.51 -4.39 10.71
C SER A 194 -10.48 -4.58 9.59
N LEU A 195 -9.24 -4.12 9.81
CA LEU A 195 -8.12 -4.34 8.87
C LEU A 195 -8.07 -5.83 8.48
N THR A 196 -8.21 -6.11 7.19
CA THR A 196 -7.88 -7.43 6.68
C THR A 196 -6.37 -7.53 6.58
N ILE A 197 -5.80 -8.28 7.50
CA ILE A 197 -4.39 -8.66 7.49
C ILE A 197 -4.36 -10.07 6.94
N HIS A 198 -4.02 -10.21 5.65
CA HIS A 198 -3.79 -11.52 5.08
C HIS A 198 -2.32 -11.85 5.30
N ILE A 199 -2.08 -12.62 6.37
CA ILE A 199 -0.76 -13.15 6.70
C ILE A 199 -0.68 -14.52 6.06
N ASP A 200 -0.02 -14.60 4.92
CA ASP A 200 0.43 -15.88 4.41
C ASP A 200 1.90 -16.04 4.83
N SER A 201 2.08 -16.53 6.06
CA SER A 201 3.37 -16.96 6.58
C SER A 201 3.77 -18.24 5.84
N VAL A 202 4.16 -18.12 4.58
CA VAL A 202 4.80 -19.21 3.88
C VAL A 202 6.24 -19.23 4.35
N ARG A 203 6.57 -20.13 5.28
CA ARG A 203 7.98 -20.44 5.58
C ARG A 203 8.62 -20.95 4.30
N LEU A 204 9.33 -20.07 3.61
CA LEU A 204 10.07 -20.41 2.41
C LEU A 204 11.32 -21.18 2.81
N THR A 205 11.17 -22.51 2.96
CA THR A 205 12.33 -23.41 3.02
C THR A 205 13.06 -23.40 1.69
#